data_AF-A0A2N2AFA2-F1
#
_entry.id   AF-A0A2N2AFA2-F1
#
_cell.length_a   1.000
_cell.length_b   1.000
_cell.length_c   1.000
_cell.angle_alpha   90.00
_cell.angle_beta   90.00
_cell.angle_gamma   90.00
#
_symmetry.space_group_name_H-M   'P 1'
#
loop_
_entity.id
_entity.type
_entity.pdbx_description
1 polymer ?
#
loop_
_entity_poly.entity_id
_entity_poly.type
_entity_poly.pdbx_seq_one_letter_code
_entity_poly.pdbx_strand_id
1 'polypeptide(L)'
;MKPERLRTLILTLLLVLTAAALLPWDPAGPFDARDYAAVPGMSLEYPAAAGLLEPLLAPGHLLLGAPDFRLAFGALAAWLALGALAWGWWRGGLWWLRILRMTLAPLAAVWCLAAYVLFVSHVHFPGWALAVDDPDVVVADLQSHTLGSHDGLVRAPVNLAWHGARGYDVAAITEHDDPAGSFYTRALAARQFSTLAVIPGIEVGSEYGGFLLGLGLREGAALPDFWADRTDYARRFIDAVRNQHEGAVISMAWRLDAPAIYALADAGVDGFEIANNGHPDIPADVRTAMLELERTGRVVLVSSTDWHGWGGFTRTWTALRIPGAARMTADERAAAVVRVLRERNGAAITPVVAGYLGPPSTLRLAFTPLVETLRYGAELSWPRVAGWWLWGVLLIVAAPIAARRGLSTARLLGIAWLGGVGGALFWRGVEIYATRAQGDVVLSDVTGELGAMAMYVGLPLLLAALVLAVGEWRRFVARRG
;
A
#
# COMPACT_ATOMS: atom_id res chain seq x y z
N MET A 1 25.13 6.28 -24.79
CA MET A 1 26.10 5.40 -24.12
C MET A 1 26.46 4.28 -25.08
N LYS A 2 27.75 3.90 -25.21
CA LYS A 2 28.14 2.75 -26.03
C LYS A 2 27.50 1.47 -25.44
N PRO A 3 27.08 0.48 -26.26
CA PRO A 3 26.45 -0.75 -25.76
C PRO A 3 27.27 -1.49 -24.69
N GLU A 4 28.60 -1.48 -24.82
CA GLU A 4 29.52 -2.08 -23.84
C GLU A 4 29.40 -1.45 -22.45
N ARG A 5 29.39 -0.11 -22.38
CA ARG A 5 29.23 0.61 -21.10
C ARG A 5 27.86 0.36 -20.47
N LEU A 6 26.81 0.28 -21.30
CA LEU A 6 25.46 -0.07 -20.82
C LEU A 6 25.45 -1.48 -20.23
N ARG A 7 26.06 -2.45 -20.92
CA ARG A 7 26.18 -3.83 -20.46
C ARG A 7 26.91 -3.90 -19.12
N THR A 8 28.08 -3.24 -19.00
CA THR A 8 28.83 -3.21 -17.75
C THR A 8 27.99 -2.63 -16.62
N LEU A 9 27.33 -1.48 -16.86
CA LEU A 9 26.46 -0.87 -15.86
C LEU A 9 25.33 -1.79 -15.40
N ILE A 10 24.61 -2.42 -16.34
CA ILE A 10 23.52 -3.35 -16.02
C ILE A 10 24.05 -4.53 -15.19
N LEU A 11 25.14 -5.17 -15.62
CA LEU A 11 25.72 -6.30 -14.90
C LEU A 11 26.19 -5.92 -13.50
N THR A 12 26.82 -4.75 -13.34
CA THR A 12 27.22 -4.25 -12.01
C THR A 12 26.00 -4.03 -11.11
N LEU A 13 24.93 -3.41 -11.60
CA LEU A 13 23.71 -3.20 -10.82
C LEU A 13 23.05 -4.52 -10.42
N LEU A 14 22.97 -5.49 -11.34
CA LEU A 14 22.43 -6.82 -11.04
C LEU A 14 23.27 -7.55 -9.99
N LEU A 15 24.59 -7.49 -10.08
CA LEU A 15 25.49 -8.09 -9.09
C LEU A 15 25.34 -7.44 -7.71
N VAL A 16 25.22 -6.11 -7.66
CA VAL A 16 24.97 -5.38 -6.40
C VAL A 16 23.63 -5.79 -5.79
N LEU A 17 22.56 -5.85 -6.59
CA LEU A 17 21.25 -6.30 -6.12
C LEU A 17 21.27 -7.75 -5.64
N THR A 18 21.94 -8.66 -6.37
CA THR A 18 22.10 -10.06 -5.94
C THR A 18 22.93 -10.17 -4.66
N ALA A 19 24.00 -9.38 -4.52
CA ALA A 19 24.80 -9.36 -3.30
C ALA A 19 23.99 -8.83 -2.11
N ALA A 20 23.16 -7.80 -2.30
CA ALA A 20 22.26 -7.29 -1.27
C ALA A 20 21.22 -8.35 -0.85
N ALA A 21 20.62 -9.08 -1.81
CA ALA A 21 19.66 -10.16 -1.55
C ALA A 21 20.26 -11.37 -0.81
N LEU A 22 21.59 -11.51 -0.85
CA LEU A 22 22.33 -12.57 -0.16
C LEU A 22 22.80 -12.17 1.25
N LEU A 23 22.58 -10.92 1.66
CA LEU A 23 22.92 -10.50 3.01
C LEU A 23 22.05 -11.30 4.00
N PRO A 24 22.61 -11.77 5.14
CA PRO A 24 21.83 -12.43 6.20
C PRO A 24 21.06 -11.39 7.03
N TRP A 25 20.40 -10.46 6.34
CA TRP A 25 19.62 -9.38 6.89
C TRP A 25 18.27 -9.42 6.20
N ASP A 26 17.23 -9.72 6.97
CA ASP A 26 15.85 -9.73 6.49
C ASP A 26 15.12 -8.50 7.04
N PRO A 27 15.19 -7.35 6.35
CA PRO A 27 14.46 -6.17 6.76
C PRO A 27 12.96 -6.27 6.46
N ALA A 28 12.47 -7.30 5.77
CA ALA A 28 11.05 -7.41 5.43
C ALA A 28 10.22 -7.85 6.64
N GLY A 29 10.72 -8.77 7.46
CA GLY A 29 9.99 -9.34 8.60
C GLY A 29 9.35 -10.69 8.26
N PRO A 30 8.26 -11.09 8.95
CA PRO A 30 7.30 -10.25 9.68
C PRO A 30 7.75 -9.89 11.10
N PHE A 31 7.29 -8.73 11.60
CA PHE A 31 7.60 -8.22 12.93
C PHE A 31 6.34 -7.94 13.76
N ASP A 32 6.40 -8.16 15.06
CA ASP A 32 5.37 -7.71 16.00
C ASP A 32 5.42 -6.18 16.09
N ALA A 33 4.32 -5.50 15.80
CA ALA A 33 4.27 -4.05 15.81
C ALA A 33 4.45 -3.45 17.21
N ARG A 34 4.40 -4.22 18.30
CA ARG A 34 4.61 -3.71 19.66
C ARG A 34 6.07 -3.41 19.94
N ASP A 35 6.97 -4.31 19.57
CA ASP A 35 8.40 -4.26 19.91
C ASP A 35 9.35 -4.52 18.72
N TYR A 36 8.80 -4.82 17.56
CA TYR A 36 9.49 -5.18 16.31
C TYR A 36 10.36 -6.43 16.39
N ALA A 37 10.06 -7.34 17.32
CA ALA A 37 10.62 -8.68 17.32
C ALA A 37 10.07 -9.47 16.12
N ALA A 38 10.90 -10.34 15.53
CA ALA A 38 10.44 -11.25 14.49
C ALA A 38 9.38 -12.20 15.04
N VAL A 39 8.33 -12.48 14.26
CA VAL A 39 7.21 -13.33 14.71
C VAL A 39 7.45 -14.79 14.31
N PRO A 40 7.66 -15.72 15.26
CA PRO A 40 7.92 -17.13 14.94
C PRO A 40 6.73 -17.82 14.26
N GLY A 41 7.01 -18.73 13.32
CA GLY A 41 5.97 -19.50 12.61
C GLY A 41 5.17 -18.68 11.58
N MET A 42 5.66 -17.49 11.22
CA MET A 42 5.11 -16.64 10.18
C MET A 42 6.20 -16.22 9.20
N SER A 43 5.84 -16.04 7.94
CA SER A 43 6.75 -15.53 6.91
C SER A 43 6.02 -14.62 5.93
N LEU A 44 6.76 -13.72 5.28
CA LEU A 44 6.23 -12.90 4.21
C LEU A 44 6.50 -13.57 2.86
N GLU A 45 5.43 -13.88 2.15
CA GLU A 45 5.52 -14.47 0.82
C GLU A 45 5.30 -13.41 -0.26
N TYR A 46 6.11 -13.47 -1.31
CA TYR A 46 5.90 -12.67 -2.51
C TYR A 46 5.57 -13.60 -3.68
N PRO A 47 4.48 -13.39 -4.42
CA PRO A 47 4.11 -14.26 -5.53
C PRO A 47 5.23 -14.37 -6.57
N ALA A 48 5.68 -15.59 -6.88
CA ALA A 48 6.81 -15.80 -7.79
C ALA A 48 6.59 -15.17 -9.17
N ALA A 49 5.36 -15.22 -9.69
CA ALA A 49 4.98 -14.60 -10.95
C ALA A 49 5.16 -13.07 -10.96
N ALA A 50 5.06 -12.42 -9.79
CA ALA A 50 5.28 -10.99 -9.64
C ALA A 50 6.75 -10.61 -9.80
N GLY A 51 7.68 -11.55 -9.65
CA GLY A 51 9.10 -11.36 -9.96
C GLY A 51 9.32 -10.88 -11.41
N LEU A 52 8.44 -11.26 -12.35
CA LEU A 52 8.49 -10.78 -13.73
C LEU A 52 8.15 -9.28 -13.87
N LEU A 53 7.43 -8.70 -12.91
CA LEU A 53 7.10 -7.28 -12.89
C LEU A 53 8.07 -6.50 -12.00
N GLU A 54 9.02 -7.17 -11.35
CA GLU A 54 9.83 -6.60 -10.27
C GLU A 54 10.55 -5.30 -10.65
N PRO A 55 11.25 -5.16 -11.79
CA PRO A 55 11.91 -3.90 -12.14
C PRO A 55 10.94 -2.73 -12.31
N LEU A 56 9.68 -3.02 -12.68
CA LEU A 56 8.63 -2.01 -12.77
C LEU A 56 8.09 -1.64 -11.38
N LEU A 57 8.03 -2.57 -10.43
CA LEU A 57 7.46 -2.36 -9.09
C LEU A 57 8.47 -1.89 -8.05
N ALA A 58 9.76 -2.07 -8.32
CA ALA A 58 10.82 -1.78 -7.37
C ALA A 58 10.79 -0.35 -6.81
N PRO A 59 10.62 0.73 -7.62
CA PRO A 59 10.51 2.06 -7.05
C PRO A 59 9.30 2.25 -6.12
N GLY A 60 8.19 1.54 -6.35
CA GLY A 60 7.05 1.51 -5.44
C GLY A 60 7.40 0.86 -4.11
N HIS A 61 8.01 -0.32 -4.14
CA HIS A 61 8.52 -1.02 -2.94
C HIS A 61 9.57 -0.21 -2.18
N LEU A 62 10.41 0.54 -2.88
CA LEU A 62 11.41 1.44 -2.31
C LEU A 62 10.75 2.56 -1.48
N LEU A 63 9.77 3.24 -2.07
CA LEU A 63 9.09 4.36 -1.45
C LEU A 63 8.20 3.90 -0.30
N LEU A 64 7.41 2.85 -0.51
CA LEU A 64 6.43 2.36 0.48
C LEU A 64 7.07 1.57 1.62
N GLY A 65 8.33 1.18 1.50
CA GLY A 65 9.09 0.60 2.61
C GLY A 65 9.99 1.57 3.35
N ALA A 66 9.94 2.85 2.99
CA ALA A 66 10.58 3.88 3.80
C ALA A 66 9.70 4.19 5.04
N PRO A 67 10.30 4.60 6.18
CA PRO A 67 9.55 4.95 7.40
C PRO A 67 8.52 6.06 7.16
N ASP A 68 8.83 6.98 6.25
CA ASP A 68 7.89 7.99 5.77
C ASP A 68 8.01 8.05 4.24
N PHE A 69 7.01 7.51 3.54
CA PHE A 69 7.00 7.45 2.09
C PHE A 69 6.92 8.85 1.44
N ARG A 70 6.34 9.85 2.11
CA ARG A 70 6.19 11.22 1.61
C ARG A 70 7.55 11.91 1.60
N LEU A 71 8.28 11.78 2.71
CA LEU A 71 9.65 12.28 2.80
C LEU A 71 10.57 11.54 1.83
N ALA A 72 10.44 10.21 1.73
CA ALA A 72 11.22 9.41 0.78
C ALA A 72 10.95 9.82 -0.68
N PHE A 73 9.69 10.09 -1.04
CA PHE A 73 9.32 10.62 -2.34
C PHE A 73 9.98 11.98 -2.60
N GLY A 74 9.90 12.91 -1.64
CA GLY A 74 10.54 14.23 -1.75
C GLY A 74 12.06 14.14 -1.94
N ALA A 75 12.72 13.27 -1.18
CA ALA A 75 14.15 13.03 -1.30
C ALA A 75 14.52 12.41 -2.66
N LEU A 76 13.77 11.40 -3.12
CA LEU A 76 13.99 10.78 -4.43
C LEU A 76 13.77 11.79 -5.57
N ALA A 77 12.72 12.61 -5.49
CA ALA A 77 12.45 13.68 -6.44
C ALA A 77 13.61 14.69 -6.51
N ALA A 78 14.15 15.10 -5.35
CA ALA A 78 15.29 15.99 -5.27
C ALA A 78 16.54 15.38 -5.93
N TRP A 79 16.86 14.11 -5.65
CA TRP A 79 17.99 13.42 -6.28
C TRP A 79 17.84 13.27 -7.80
N LEU A 80 16.63 12.93 -8.28
CA LEU A 80 16.35 12.87 -9.70
C LEU A 80 16.49 14.25 -10.37
N ALA A 81 16.00 15.31 -9.73
CA ALA A 81 16.14 16.67 -10.20
C ALA A 81 17.61 17.11 -10.27
N LEU A 82 18.40 16.84 -9.22
CA LEU A 82 19.84 17.14 -9.19
C LEU A 82 20.61 16.36 -10.26
N GLY A 83 20.31 15.07 -10.44
CA GLY A 83 20.90 14.25 -11.50
C GLY A 83 20.57 14.78 -12.90
N ALA A 84 19.32 15.20 -13.13
CA ALA A 84 18.88 15.80 -14.38
C ALA A 84 19.52 17.18 -14.64
N LEU A 85 19.70 18.00 -13.59
CA LEU A 85 20.42 19.27 -13.63
C LEU A 85 21.88 19.07 -14.05
N ALA A 86 22.59 18.15 -13.37
CA ALA A 86 23.98 17.83 -13.67
C ALA A 86 24.14 17.31 -15.10
N TRP A 87 23.22 16.44 -15.55
CA TRP A 87 23.17 15.97 -16.94
C TRP A 87 22.97 17.11 -17.94
N GLY A 88 22.03 18.02 -17.67
CA GLY A 88 21.74 19.18 -18.50
C GLY A 88 22.96 20.10 -18.64
N TRP A 89 23.66 20.31 -17.54
CA TRP A 89 24.91 21.08 -17.48
C TRP A 89 26.03 20.43 -18.32
N TRP A 90 26.28 19.14 -18.13
CA TRP A 90 27.37 18.41 -18.81
C TRP A 90 27.16 18.18 -20.30
N ARG A 91 25.91 18.23 -20.80
CA ARG A 91 25.59 18.05 -22.22
C ARG A 91 26.14 19.16 -23.14
N GLY A 92 26.69 20.25 -22.58
CA GLY A 92 27.32 21.33 -23.35
C GLY A 92 26.38 22.03 -24.34
N GLY A 93 26.94 22.81 -25.26
CA GLY A 93 26.21 23.58 -26.27
C GLY A 93 25.94 25.04 -25.88
N LEU A 94 25.12 25.72 -26.69
CA LEU A 94 24.73 27.12 -26.51
C LEU A 94 24.12 27.33 -25.12
N TRP A 95 24.45 28.47 -24.50
CA TRP A 95 24.09 28.77 -23.11
C TRP A 95 22.57 28.71 -22.86
N TRP A 96 21.74 29.20 -23.78
CA TRP A 96 20.28 29.17 -23.65
C TRP A 96 19.70 27.75 -23.77
N LEU A 97 20.27 26.88 -24.63
CA LEU A 97 19.89 25.47 -24.70
C LEU A 97 20.28 24.72 -23.43
N ARG A 98 21.39 25.10 -22.82
CA ARG A 98 21.82 24.55 -21.52
C ARG A 98 20.83 24.93 -20.43
N ILE A 99 20.46 26.22 -20.34
CA ILE A 99 19.43 26.69 -19.40
C ILE A 99 18.12 25.93 -19.63
N LEU A 100 17.64 25.86 -20.87
CA LEU A 100 16.40 25.16 -21.20
C LEU A 100 16.43 23.69 -20.74
N ARG A 101 17.54 22.96 -20.96
CA ARG A 101 17.70 21.58 -20.49
C ARG A 101 17.76 21.47 -18.97
N MET A 102 18.45 22.39 -18.31
CA MET A 102 18.53 22.46 -16.85
C MET A 102 17.18 22.80 -16.23
N THR A 103 16.26 23.47 -16.93
CA THR A 103 14.90 23.69 -16.45
C THR A 103 13.99 22.51 -16.76
N LEU A 104 13.96 22.05 -18.02
CA LEU A 104 12.98 21.05 -18.46
C LEU A 104 13.30 19.63 -18.00
N ALA A 105 14.59 19.23 -17.93
CA ALA A 105 14.93 17.86 -17.57
C ALA A 105 14.58 17.52 -16.11
N PRO A 106 14.84 18.38 -15.11
CA PRO A 106 14.40 18.13 -13.73
C PRO A 106 12.89 18.10 -13.59
N LEU A 107 12.18 19.05 -14.22
CA LEU A 107 10.71 19.07 -14.21
C LEU A 107 10.14 17.78 -14.81
N ALA A 108 10.68 17.33 -15.94
CA ALA A 108 10.28 16.07 -16.56
C ALA A 108 10.60 14.86 -15.66
N ALA A 109 11.76 14.84 -15.00
CA ALA A 109 12.13 13.75 -14.11
C ALA A 109 11.21 13.63 -12.89
N VAL A 110 10.90 14.76 -12.23
CA VAL A 110 9.96 14.83 -11.11
C VAL A 110 8.55 14.46 -11.56
N TRP A 111 8.10 14.96 -12.71
CA TRP A 111 6.79 14.61 -13.26
C TRP A 111 6.68 13.13 -13.60
N CYS A 112 7.72 12.52 -14.18
CA CYS A 112 7.76 11.07 -14.41
C CYS A 112 7.70 10.28 -13.09
N LEU A 113 8.39 10.73 -12.03
CA LEU A 113 8.29 10.09 -10.72
C LEU A 113 6.87 10.22 -10.14
N ALA A 114 6.26 11.40 -10.22
CA ALA A 114 4.89 11.60 -9.76
C ALA A 114 3.88 10.72 -10.53
N ALA A 115 4.00 10.67 -11.86
CA ALA A 115 3.20 9.79 -12.71
C ALA A 115 3.41 8.31 -12.34
N TYR A 116 4.63 7.91 -12.05
CA TYR A 116 4.92 6.56 -11.59
C TYR A 116 4.23 6.22 -10.27
N VAL A 117 4.31 7.13 -9.28
CA VAL A 117 3.65 6.95 -7.97
C VAL A 117 2.14 6.82 -8.14
N LEU A 118 1.54 7.69 -8.96
CA LEU A 118 0.12 7.58 -9.31
C LEU A 118 -0.19 6.23 -9.97
N PHE A 119 0.68 5.76 -10.87
CA PHE A 119 0.48 4.48 -11.54
C PHE A 119 0.48 3.31 -10.55
N VAL A 120 1.45 3.23 -9.65
CA VAL A 120 1.50 2.15 -8.64
C VAL A 120 0.46 2.31 -7.53
N SER A 121 -0.11 3.50 -7.34
CA SER A 121 -1.23 3.73 -6.40
C SER A 121 -2.60 3.41 -7.00
N HIS A 122 -2.75 3.36 -8.32
CA HIS A 122 -4.05 3.06 -8.97
C HIS A 122 -4.12 1.65 -9.55
N VAL A 123 -2.97 1.00 -9.75
CA VAL A 123 -2.88 -0.38 -10.25
C VAL A 123 -2.58 -1.33 -9.10
N HIS A 124 -3.40 -2.37 -8.98
CA HIS A 124 -3.27 -3.40 -7.94
C HIS A 124 -2.23 -4.44 -8.34
N PHE A 125 -0.97 -4.14 -8.04
CA PHE A 125 0.10 -5.11 -8.23
C PHE A 125 0.13 -6.18 -7.15
N PRO A 126 0.72 -7.35 -7.44
CA PRO A 126 1.00 -8.34 -6.40
C PRO A 126 1.90 -7.73 -5.30
N GLY A 127 1.55 -8.03 -4.05
CA GLY A 127 2.24 -7.55 -2.86
C GLY A 127 2.68 -8.70 -1.98
N TRP A 128 3.17 -8.36 -0.79
CA TRP A 128 3.40 -9.34 0.27
C TRP A 128 2.07 -9.98 0.71
N ALA A 129 2.13 -11.26 1.02
CA ALA A 129 1.12 -11.99 1.76
C ALA A 129 1.75 -12.50 3.06
N LEU A 130 1.00 -12.49 4.15
CA LEU A 130 1.44 -13.15 5.37
C LEU A 130 1.08 -14.64 5.27
N ALA A 131 2.09 -15.51 5.34
CA ALA A 131 1.91 -16.94 5.48
C ALA A 131 2.13 -17.34 6.94
N VAL A 132 1.26 -18.21 7.44
CA VAL A 132 1.28 -18.68 8.83
C VAL A 132 1.23 -20.21 8.84
N ASP A 133 2.12 -20.82 9.61
CA ASP A 133 2.26 -22.29 9.66
C ASP A 133 1.18 -22.94 10.55
N ASP A 134 0.67 -22.21 11.53
CA ASP A 134 -0.27 -22.70 12.55
C ASP A 134 -1.72 -22.55 12.06
N PRO A 135 -2.47 -23.65 11.85
CA PRO A 135 -3.83 -23.60 11.34
C PRO A 135 -4.86 -23.06 12.35
N ASP A 136 -4.47 -22.88 13.61
CA ASP A 136 -5.27 -22.21 14.64
C ASP A 136 -4.97 -20.70 14.74
N VAL A 137 -4.14 -20.15 13.86
CA VAL A 137 -3.96 -18.70 13.73
C VAL A 137 -4.80 -18.19 12.57
N VAL A 138 -5.61 -17.17 12.86
CA VAL A 138 -6.42 -16.44 11.90
C VAL A 138 -5.73 -15.13 11.56
N VAL A 139 -5.51 -14.85 10.28
CA VAL A 139 -4.97 -13.56 9.83
C VAL A 139 -6.13 -12.63 9.46
N ALA A 140 -6.25 -11.52 10.17
CA ALA A 140 -7.33 -10.55 10.00
C ALA A 140 -6.81 -9.20 9.52
N ASP A 141 -7.59 -8.56 8.64
CA ASP A 141 -7.59 -7.12 8.46
C ASP A 141 -8.80 -6.54 9.17
N LEU A 142 -8.62 -5.53 10.02
CA LEU A 142 -9.69 -4.99 10.87
C LEU A 142 -10.20 -3.63 10.40
N GLN A 143 -9.69 -3.12 9.27
CA GLN A 143 -10.17 -1.88 8.66
C GLN A 143 -9.94 -1.88 7.14
N SER A 144 -11.02 -1.78 6.37
CA SER A 144 -10.97 -1.64 4.92
C SER A 144 -12.30 -1.08 4.37
N HIS A 145 -12.21 -0.42 3.22
CA HIS A 145 -13.29 0.34 2.62
C HIS A 145 -13.59 -0.14 1.21
N THR A 146 -14.86 -0.04 0.82
CA THR A 146 -15.30 -0.30 -0.56
C THR A 146 -16.02 0.92 -1.11
N LEU A 147 -16.59 0.84 -2.31
CA LEU A 147 -17.51 1.87 -2.80
C LEU A 147 -18.77 2.07 -1.94
N GLY A 148 -18.94 1.31 -0.86
CA GLY A 148 -19.97 1.56 0.15
C GLY A 148 -19.69 2.78 1.04
N SER A 149 -18.49 3.35 0.97
CA SER A 149 -18.11 4.61 1.63
C SER A 149 -17.81 5.71 0.62
N HIS A 150 -17.64 6.94 1.14
CA HIS A 150 -17.49 8.13 0.32
C HIS A 150 -16.09 8.28 -0.32
N ASP A 151 -15.10 7.48 0.05
CA ASP A 151 -13.71 7.58 -0.42
C ASP A 151 -13.06 6.23 -0.80
N GLY A 152 -13.79 5.11 -0.65
CA GLY A 152 -13.38 3.85 -1.25
C GLY A 152 -13.37 3.91 -2.78
N LEU A 153 -12.41 3.22 -3.40
CA LEU A 153 -12.17 3.22 -4.85
C LEU A 153 -12.51 1.91 -5.55
N VAL A 154 -12.83 0.87 -4.78
CA VAL A 154 -12.96 -0.49 -5.29
C VAL A 154 -14.26 -1.12 -4.86
N ARG A 155 -14.85 -1.91 -5.75
CA ARG A 155 -16.06 -2.68 -5.48
C ARG A 155 -15.73 -3.81 -4.50
N ALA A 156 -16.73 -4.24 -3.72
CA ALA A 156 -16.61 -5.36 -2.79
C ALA A 156 -15.94 -6.64 -3.38
N PRO A 157 -16.24 -7.13 -4.60
CA PRO A 157 -15.55 -8.30 -5.15
C PRO A 157 -14.04 -8.09 -5.35
N VAL A 158 -13.63 -6.89 -5.78
CA VAL A 158 -12.22 -6.54 -5.96
C VAL A 158 -11.55 -6.47 -4.59
N ASN A 159 -12.26 -5.92 -3.60
CA ASN A 159 -11.77 -5.81 -2.25
C ASN A 159 -11.49 -7.19 -1.63
N LEU A 160 -12.47 -8.11 -1.70
CA LEU A 160 -12.35 -9.47 -1.18
C LEU A 160 -11.26 -10.27 -1.90
N ALA A 161 -11.16 -10.16 -3.23
CA ALA A 161 -10.12 -10.83 -3.99
C ALA A 161 -8.71 -10.33 -3.62
N TRP A 162 -8.57 -9.03 -3.37
CA TRP A 162 -7.31 -8.46 -2.90
C TRP A 162 -6.93 -9.02 -1.53
N HIS A 163 -7.86 -9.03 -0.55
CA HIS A 163 -7.59 -9.56 0.78
C HIS A 163 -7.18 -11.04 0.76
N GLY A 164 -7.91 -11.87 0.01
CA GLY A 164 -7.54 -13.28 -0.15
C GLY A 164 -6.13 -13.46 -0.73
N ALA A 165 -5.73 -12.59 -1.66
CA ALA A 165 -4.37 -12.61 -2.23
C ALA A 165 -3.28 -12.11 -1.27
N ARG A 166 -3.63 -11.51 -0.12
CA ARG A 166 -2.70 -11.02 0.93
C ARG A 166 -2.59 -11.95 2.12
N GLY A 167 -3.22 -13.12 2.06
CA GLY A 167 -3.20 -14.11 3.12
C GLY A 167 -4.15 -13.78 4.27
N TYR A 168 -5.14 -12.92 4.07
CA TYR A 168 -6.18 -12.72 5.09
C TYR A 168 -7.20 -13.85 5.06
N ASP A 169 -7.53 -14.34 6.25
CA ASP A 169 -8.62 -15.24 6.55
C ASP A 169 -9.93 -14.49 6.85
N VAL A 170 -9.79 -13.27 7.37
CA VAL A 170 -10.88 -12.40 7.81
C VAL A 170 -10.60 -10.98 7.34
N ALA A 171 -11.60 -10.28 6.81
CA ALA A 171 -11.53 -8.86 6.53
C ALA A 171 -12.74 -8.14 7.16
N ALA A 172 -12.48 -7.09 7.93
CA ALA A 172 -13.53 -6.16 8.36
C ALA A 172 -13.75 -5.11 7.28
N ILE A 173 -15.01 -4.86 6.95
CA ILE A 173 -15.41 -3.80 6.03
C ILE A 173 -16.05 -2.70 6.86
N THR A 174 -15.39 -1.55 6.93
CA THR A 174 -15.64 -0.48 7.92
C THR A 174 -16.01 0.80 7.22
N GLU A 175 -17.11 0.80 6.46
CA GLU A 175 -17.53 1.97 5.69
C GLU A 175 -17.80 3.19 6.60
N HIS A 176 -17.51 4.39 6.10
CA HIS A 176 -17.73 5.63 6.84
C HIS A 176 -19.21 5.91 7.06
N ASP A 177 -19.58 6.17 8.31
CA ASP A 177 -20.89 6.66 8.79
C ASP A 177 -22.12 5.77 8.49
N ASP A 178 -22.08 4.87 7.51
CA ASP A 178 -23.16 3.95 7.15
C ASP A 178 -22.62 2.51 6.93
N PRO A 179 -23.02 1.52 7.75
CA PRO A 179 -22.54 0.16 7.62
C PRO A 179 -23.16 -0.62 6.45
N ALA A 180 -24.10 -0.06 5.68
CA ALA A 180 -24.82 -0.78 4.62
C ALA A 180 -23.88 -1.50 3.62
N GLY A 181 -22.79 -0.86 3.21
CA GLY A 181 -21.79 -1.45 2.31
C GLY A 181 -21.08 -2.67 2.90
N SER A 182 -20.88 -2.69 4.22
CA SER A 182 -20.28 -3.83 4.92
C SER A 182 -21.18 -5.06 4.95
N PHE A 183 -22.50 -4.86 5.17
CA PHE A 183 -23.49 -5.95 5.14
C PHE A 183 -23.63 -6.55 3.75
N TYR A 184 -23.67 -5.70 2.72
CA TYR A 184 -23.64 -6.13 1.32
C TYR A 184 -22.40 -6.99 1.04
N THR A 185 -21.23 -6.53 1.47
CA THR A 185 -19.96 -7.24 1.24
C THR A 185 -19.93 -8.60 1.93
N ARG A 186 -20.42 -8.71 3.17
CA ARG A 186 -20.58 -10.02 3.84
C ARG A 186 -21.49 -10.96 3.07
N ALA A 187 -22.66 -10.48 2.63
CA ALA A 187 -23.61 -11.30 1.87
C ALA A 187 -23.04 -11.74 0.51
N LEU A 188 -22.19 -10.91 -0.11
CA LEU A 188 -21.46 -11.26 -1.32
C LEU A 188 -20.38 -12.33 -1.05
N ALA A 189 -19.59 -12.15 0.01
CA ALA A 189 -18.53 -13.09 0.38
C ALA A 189 -19.07 -14.50 0.65
N ALA A 190 -20.17 -14.62 1.39
CA ALA A 190 -20.83 -15.91 1.64
C ALA A 190 -21.24 -16.65 0.34
N ARG A 191 -21.47 -15.92 -0.77
CA ARG A 191 -21.87 -16.48 -2.06
C ARG A 191 -20.71 -16.76 -3.01
N GLN A 192 -19.63 -15.98 -2.93
CA GLN A 192 -18.58 -15.96 -3.96
C GLN A 192 -17.15 -16.19 -3.41
N PHE A 193 -16.94 -16.05 -2.10
CA PHE A 193 -15.64 -16.09 -1.43
C PHE A 193 -15.72 -16.92 -0.15
N SER A 194 -16.05 -18.21 -0.27
CA SER A 194 -16.34 -19.10 0.87
C SER A 194 -15.19 -19.30 1.86
N THR A 195 -13.96 -18.96 1.49
CA THR A 195 -12.76 -19.09 2.34
C THR A 195 -12.41 -17.82 3.11
N LEU A 196 -12.94 -16.66 2.69
CA LEU A 196 -12.66 -15.37 3.34
C LEU A 196 -13.88 -14.95 4.17
N ALA A 197 -13.68 -14.84 5.47
CA ALA A 197 -14.70 -14.34 6.38
C ALA A 197 -14.78 -12.81 6.33
N VAL A 198 -15.99 -12.27 6.50
CA VAL A 198 -16.22 -10.82 6.52
C VAL A 198 -16.86 -10.41 7.84
N ILE A 199 -16.25 -9.43 8.50
CA ILE A 199 -16.82 -8.77 9.67
C ILE A 199 -17.50 -7.48 9.18
N PRO A 200 -18.84 -7.36 9.27
CA PRO A 200 -19.50 -6.09 9.01
C PRO A 200 -19.11 -5.07 10.06
N GLY A 201 -18.76 -3.87 9.63
CA GLY A 201 -18.34 -2.79 10.50
C GLY A 201 -18.71 -1.42 9.97
N ILE A 202 -18.31 -0.42 10.74
CA ILE A 202 -18.50 1.01 10.45
C ILE A 202 -17.28 1.77 10.98
N GLU A 203 -16.90 2.82 10.28
CA GLU A 203 -15.98 3.83 10.81
C GLU A 203 -16.73 5.14 11.07
N VAL A 204 -16.57 5.68 12.27
CA VAL A 204 -17.19 6.95 12.68
C VAL A 204 -16.16 7.86 13.35
N GLY A 205 -16.40 9.17 13.29
CA GLY A 205 -15.61 10.13 14.04
C GLY A 205 -15.75 9.95 15.56
N SER A 206 -14.79 10.50 16.30
CA SER A 206 -14.86 10.64 17.77
C SER A 206 -14.77 12.10 18.19
N GLU A 207 -15.30 12.40 19.36
CA GLU A 207 -15.17 13.72 20.01
C GLU A 207 -13.73 14.10 20.34
N TYR A 208 -12.79 13.14 20.31
CA TYR A 208 -11.36 13.34 20.52
C TYR A 208 -10.56 13.60 19.23
N GLY A 209 -11.23 13.68 18.07
CA GLY A 209 -10.60 14.00 16.78
C GLY A 209 -9.99 12.82 16.02
N GLY A 210 -10.02 11.61 16.61
CA GLY A 210 -9.73 10.35 15.92
C GLY A 210 -11.00 9.64 15.45
N PHE A 211 -10.88 8.36 15.13
CA PHE A 211 -11.97 7.54 14.60
C PHE A 211 -12.17 6.26 15.42
N LEU A 212 -13.40 5.75 15.40
CA LEU A 212 -13.82 4.51 16.05
C LEU A 212 -14.34 3.54 14.99
N LEU A 213 -13.85 2.30 15.06
CA LEU A 213 -14.29 1.17 14.27
C LEU A 213 -15.24 0.34 15.10
N GLY A 214 -16.52 0.30 14.71
CA GLY A 214 -17.49 -0.64 15.28
C GLY A 214 -17.48 -1.94 14.47
N LEU A 215 -17.09 -3.05 15.08
CA LEU A 215 -16.92 -4.34 14.41
C LEU A 215 -17.97 -5.36 14.86
N GLY A 216 -18.40 -6.23 13.94
CA GLY A 216 -19.36 -7.30 14.23
C GLY A 216 -20.80 -6.81 14.27
N LEU A 217 -21.14 -5.83 13.41
CA LEU A 217 -22.45 -5.21 13.42
C LEU A 217 -23.56 -6.19 12.98
N ARG A 218 -24.77 -5.90 13.48
CA ARG A 218 -26.02 -6.61 13.18
C ARG A 218 -26.91 -5.69 12.38
N GLU A 219 -27.39 -6.17 11.25
CA GLU A 219 -28.29 -5.42 10.38
C GLU A 219 -29.59 -5.09 11.11
N GLY A 220 -30.04 -3.84 11.00
CA GLY A 220 -31.26 -3.33 11.65
C GLY A 220 -31.13 -2.95 13.14
N ALA A 221 -30.00 -3.21 13.80
CA ALA A 221 -29.73 -2.68 15.13
C ALA A 221 -29.19 -1.23 15.05
N ALA A 222 -29.54 -0.40 16.03
CA ALA A 222 -29.31 1.04 15.98
C ALA A 222 -27.91 1.43 16.47
N LEU A 223 -27.32 2.43 15.80
CA LEU A 223 -26.10 3.11 16.23
C LEU A 223 -26.40 4.59 16.51
N PRO A 224 -25.68 5.23 17.44
CA PRO A 224 -25.80 6.66 17.65
C PRO A 224 -25.22 7.43 16.45
N ASP A 225 -25.90 8.51 16.07
CA ASP A 225 -25.46 9.43 15.01
C ASP A 225 -24.46 10.45 15.55
N PHE A 226 -23.21 10.38 15.06
CA PHE A 226 -22.12 11.27 15.44
C PHE A 226 -22.40 12.74 15.09
N TRP A 227 -23.07 12.98 13.97
CA TRP A 227 -23.33 14.33 13.46
C TRP A 227 -24.50 14.99 14.19
N ALA A 228 -25.44 14.20 14.72
CA ALA A 228 -26.55 14.69 15.52
C ALA A 228 -26.15 15.09 16.93
N ASP A 229 -25.29 14.31 17.60
CA ASP A 229 -24.83 14.59 18.97
C ASP A 229 -23.44 14.00 19.21
N ARG A 230 -22.47 14.88 19.49
CA ARG A 230 -21.07 14.51 19.77
C ARG A 230 -20.76 14.35 21.25
N THR A 231 -21.71 14.67 22.13
CA THR A 231 -21.48 14.63 23.57
C THR A 231 -21.37 13.18 24.03
N ASP A 232 -20.27 12.84 24.72
CA ASP A 232 -19.98 11.47 25.21
C ASP A 232 -20.24 10.40 24.13
N TYR A 233 -19.91 10.75 22.88
CA TYR A 233 -20.26 9.94 21.73
C TYR A 233 -19.53 8.60 21.77
N ALA A 234 -18.23 8.60 22.06
CA ALA A 234 -17.44 7.38 22.11
C ALA A 234 -18.06 6.34 23.05
N ARG A 235 -18.47 6.75 24.26
CA ARG A 235 -19.10 5.85 25.23
C ARG A 235 -20.42 5.30 24.72
N ARG A 236 -21.31 6.16 24.21
CA ARG A 236 -22.61 5.72 23.65
C ARG A 236 -22.43 4.77 22.47
N PHE A 237 -21.46 5.04 21.60
CA PHE A 237 -21.13 4.20 20.47
C PHE A 237 -20.60 2.84 20.93
N ILE A 238 -19.64 2.83 21.87
CA ILE A 238 -19.11 1.60 22.49
C ILE A 238 -20.23 0.78 23.13
N ASP A 239 -21.11 1.42 23.90
CA ASP A 239 -22.24 0.74 24.54
C ASP A 239 -23.22 0.15 23.51
N ALA A 240 -23.51 0.87 22.42
CA ALA A 240 -24.36 0.36 21.35
C ALA A 240 -23.72 -0.87 20.68
N VAL A 241 -22.44 -0.78 20.28
CA VAL A 241 -21.72 -1.88 19.65
C VAL A 241 -21.66 -3.11 20.57
N ARG A 242 -21.29 -2.94 21.84
CA ARG A 242 -21.13 -4.07 22.77
C ARG A 242 -22.45 -4.71 23.19
N ASN A 243 -23.49 -3.91 23.43
CA ASN A 243 -24.73 -4.39 24.03
C ASN A 243 -25.80 -4.75 23.00
N GLN A 244 -25.85 -4.07 21.86
CA GLN A 244 -26.87 -4.31 20.82
C GLN A 244 -26.37 -5.19 19.70
N HIS A 245 -25.10 -5.03 19.31
CA HIS A 245 -24.49 -5.80 18.23
C HIS A 245 -23.67 -7.00 18.71
N GLU A 246 -23.35 -7.03 20.01
CA GLU A 246 -22.37 -7.94 20.59
C GLU A 246 -20.97 -7.83 19.97
N GLY A 247 -20.68 -6.66 19.39
CA GLY A 247 -19.45 -6.35 18.66
C GLY A 247 -18.26 -5.97 19.53
N ALA A 248 -17.20 -5.51 18.86
CA ALA A 248 -16.01 -4.93 19.47
C ALA A 248 -15.75 -3.53 18.90
N VAL A 249 -15.10 -2.66 19.68
CA VAL A 249 -14.69 -1.32 19.21
C VAL A 249 -13.18 -1.16 19.24
N ILE A 250 -12.61 -0.79 18.10
CA ILE A 250 -11.19 -0.44 17.95
C ILE A 250 -11.08 1.04 17.61
N SER A 251 -10.07 1.74 18.10
CA SER A 251 -9.83 3.15 17.73
C SER A 251 -8.52 3.34 16.96
N MET A 252 -8.57 4.22 15.96
CA MET A 252 -7.39 4.70 15.24
C MET A 252 -6.66 5.76 16.07
N ALA A 253 -5.35 5.58 16.27
CA ALA A 253 -4.57 6.40 17.19
C ALA A 253 -3.77 7.56 16.56
N TRP A 254 -3.64 7.64 15.22
CA TRP A 254 -2.71 8.58 14.56
C TRP A 254 -3.06 10.07 14.72
N ARG A 255 -4.32 10.40 15.05
CA ARG A 255 -4.77 11.78 15.37
C ARG A 255 -4.96 12.03 16.85
N LEU A 256 -4.79 11.01 17.69
CA LEU A 256 -5.04 11.13 19.12
C LEU A 256 -3.80 11.65 19.85
N ASP A 257 -4.01 12.15 21.05
CA ASP A 257 -2.96 12.40 22.04
C ASP A 257 -3.06 11.37 23.19
N ALA A 258 -2.05 11.31 24.04
CA ALA A 258 -2.04 10.37 25.16
C ALA A 258 -3.27 10.51 26.10
N PRO A 259 -3.73 11.73 26.48
CA PRO A 259 -4.97 11.90 27.23
C PRO A 259 -6.20 11.27 26.57
N ALA A 260 -6.37 11.41 25.25
CA ALA A 260 -7.47 10.79 24.52
C ALA A 260 -7.40 9.25 24.54
N ILE A 261 -6.20 8.67 24.47
CA ILE A 261 -6.01 7.22 24.61
C ILE A 261 -6.55 6.72 25.95
N TYR A 262 -6.20 7.38 27.06
CA TYR A 262 -6.73 6.99 28.36
C TYR A 262 -8.24 7.22 28.47
N ALA A 263 -8.75 8.34 27.96
CA ALA A 263 -10.18 8.65 27.99
C ALA A 263 -11.03 7.63 27.21
N LEU A 264 -10.56 7.18 26.04
CA LEU A 264 -11.22 6.13 25.27
C LEU A 264 -11.15 4.75 25.95
N ALA A 265 -10.03 4.44 26.61
CA ALA A 265 -9.90 3.23 27.43
C ALA A 265 -10.85 3.24 28.65
N ASP A 266 -11.03 4.40 29.28
CA ASP A 266 -12.00 4.62 30.36
C ASP A 266 -13.45 4.54 29.85
N ALA A 267 -13.72 4.99 28.61
CA ALA A 267 -15.01 4.84 27.94
C ALA A 267 -15.30 3.38 27.52
N GLY A 268 -14.30 2.50 27.57
CA GLY A 268 -14.48 1.07 27.35
C GLY A 268 -14.16 0.58 25.94
N VAL A 269 -13.34 1.30 25.16
CA VAL A 269 -12.83 0.80 23.88
C VAL A 269 -12.11 -0.54 24.09
N ASP A 270 -12.25 -1.47 23.15
CA ASP A 270 -11.65 -2.79 23.29
C ASP A 270 -10.19 -2.80 22.85
N GLY A 271 -9.80 -1.97 21.89
CA GLY A 271 -8.43 -1.90 21.40
C GLY A 271 -8.08 -0.64 20.61
N PHE A 272 -6.81 -0.56 20.23
CA PHE A 272 -6.26 0.50 19.39
C PHE A 272 -5.42 -0.08 18.25
N GLU A 273 -5.37 0.63 17.14
CA GLU A 273 -4.44 0.32 16.06
C GLU A 273 -3.05 0.87 16.37
N ILE A 274 -2.09 -0.02 16.65
CA ILE A 274 -0.69 0.36 16.87
C ILE A 274 0.08 0.60 15.56
N ALA A 275 -0.41 0.03 14.46
CA ALA A 275 0.10 0.28 13.12
C ALA A 275 -1.05 0.25 12.11
N ASN A 276 -1.07 1.23 11.21
CA ASN A 276 -2.08 1.36 10.16
C ASN A 276 -1.38 1.77 8.86
N ASN A 277 -1.58 1.02 7.77
CA ASN A 277 -0.89 1.25 6.51
C ASN A 277 -1.47 2.43 5.68
N GLY A 278 -2.69 2.88 5.98
CA GLY A 278 -3.35 4.03 5.37
C GLY A 278 -2.90 5.38 5.95
N HIS A 279 -2.18 5.37 7.09
CA HIS A 279 -1.86 6.57 7.84
C HIS A 279 -0.38 6.66 8.27
N PRO A 280 0.12 7.86 8.64
CA PRO A 280 1.45 8.01 9.21
C PRO A 280 1.60 7.29 10.56
N ASP A 281 2.86 7.07 10.97
CA ASP A 281 3.18 6.53 12.29
C ASP A 281 2.60 7.38 13.43
N ILE A 282 2.21 6.69 14.51
CA ILE A 282 1.67 7.32 15.73
C ILE A 282 2.78 8.04 16.53
N PRO A 283 2.45 9.16 17.21
CA PRO A 283 3.37 9.82 18.14
C PRO A 283 3.91 8.87 19.23
N ALA A 284 5.15 9.10 19.68
CA ALA A 284 5.82 8.20 20.63
C ALA A 284 5.15 8.14 22.02
N ASP A 285 4.57 9.25 22.47
CA ASP A 285 3.80 9.34 23.72
C ASP A 285 2.47 8.60 23.61
N VAL A 286 1.75 8.76 22.49
CA VAL A 286 0.53 8.00 22.17
C VAL A 286 0.80 6.50 22.17
N ARG A 287 1.87 6.07 21.46
CA ARG A 287 2.32 4.68 21.44
C ARG A 287 2.64 4.15 22.84
N THR A 288 3.27 4.96 23.67
CA THR A 288 3.63 4.59 25.04
C THR A 288 2.37 4.37 25.90
N ALA A 289 1.38 5.27 25.82
CA ALA A 289 0.12 5.13 26.52
C ALA A 289 -0.65 3.85 26.09
N MET A 290 -0.67 3.56 24.79
CA MET A 290 -1.28 2.35 24.25
C MET A 290 -0.62 1.07 24.76
N LEU A 291 0.72 1.01 24.76
CA LEU A 291 1.47 -0.14 25.28
C LEU A 291 1.29 -0.33 26.79
N GLU A 292 1.17 0.77 27.55
CA GLU A 292 0.87 0.70 28.98
C GLU A 292 -0.51 0.08 29.24
N LEU A 293 -1.54 0.51 28.49
CA LEU A 293 -2.88 -0.02 28.62
C LEU A 293 -2.98 -1.48 28.19
N GLU A 294 -2.24 -1.90 27.15
CA GLU A 294 -2.21 -3.30 26.73
C GLU A 294 -1.55 -4.20 27.78
N ARG A 295 -0.43 -3.78 28.37
CA ARG A 295 0.25 -4.53 29.45
C ARG A 295 -0.60 -4.72 30.70
N THR A 296 -1.52 -3.78 30.95
CA THR A 296 -2.47 -3.87 32.07
C THR A 296 -3.74 -4.64 31.71
N GLY A 297 -3.83 -5.21 30.51
CA GLY A 297 -5.00 -5.95 30.01
C GLY A 297 -6.23 -5.08 29.79
N ARG A 298 -6.05 -3.75 29.75
CA ARG A 298 -7.18 -2.81 29.63
C ARG A 298 -7.66 -2.67 28.20
N VAL A 299 -6.80 -2.91 27.21
CA VAL A 299 -7.08 -2.84 25.77
C VAL A 299 -6.24 -3.87 25.02
N VAL A 300 -6.57 -4.14 23.76
CA VAL A 300 -5.71 -4.89 22.83
C VAL A 300 -5.08 -3.97 21.78
N LEU A 301 -4.01 -4.42 21.16
CA LEU A 301 -3.35 -3.72 20.07
C LEU A 301 -3.43 -4.53 18.79
N VAL A 302 -3.84 -3.88 17.71
CA VAL A 302 -4.04 -4.49 16.40
C VAL A 302 -3.33 -3.69 15.31
N SER A 303 -3.25 -4.25 14.11
CA SER A 303 -2.79 -3.54 12.94
C SER A 303 -3.63 -3.85 11.72
N SER A 304 -3.96 -2.81 10.96
CA SER A 304 -4.92 -2.88 9.85
C SER A 304 -4.39 -2.14 8.64
N THR A 305 -4.98 -2.39 7.48
CA THR A 305 -4.52 -1.76 6.24
C THR A 305 -5.13 -0.39 6.01
N ASP A 306 -6.36 -0.18 6.50
CA ASP A 306 -7.19 0.95 6.12
C ASP A 306 -7.29 1.09 4.59
N TRP A 307 -7.48 -0.05 3.94
CA TRP A 307 -7.33 -0.10 2.50
C TRP A 307 -8.61 0.37 1.79
N HIS A 308 -8.47 1.50 1.10
CA HIS A 308 -9.52 2.13 0.29
C HIS A 308 -9.49 1.71 -1.19
N GLY A 309 -8.69 0.71 -1.56
CA GLY A 309 -8.48 0.36 -2.96
C GLY A 309 -7.26 1.00 -3.61
N TRP A 310 -6.44 1.72 -2.86
CA TRP A 310 -5.19 2.29 -3.36
C TRP A 310 -4.09 1.23 -3.44
N GLY A 311 -3.53 1.07 -4.63
CA GLY A 311 -2.32 0.32 -4.87
C GLY A 311 -2.39 -1.15 -4.48
N GLY A 312 -1.24 -1.81 -4.61
CA GLY A 312 -1.11 -3.23 -4.36
C GLY A 312 -0.15 -3.56 -3.23
N PHE A 313 0.13 -2.66 -2.29
CA PHE A 313 1.11 -2.92 -1.24
C PHE A 313 0.41 -3.00 0.10
N THR A 314 0.62 -4.10 0.83
CA THR A 314 0.19 -4.28 2.21
C THR A 314 1.44 -4.52 3.07
N ARG A 315 1.40 -4.01 4.29
CA ARG A 315 2.47 -4.14 5.27
C ARG A 315 1.96 -4.36 6.69
N THR A 316 0.67 -4.68 6.86
CA THR A 316 0.00 -4.74 8.17
C THR A 316 -0.99 -5.89 8.18
N TRP A 317 -0.96 -6.70 9.23
CA TRP A 317 -1.91 -7.80 9.46
C TRP A 317 -2.15 -7.93 10.96
N THR A 318 -3.31 -8.42 11.39
CA THR A 318 -3.51 -8.84 12.77
C THR A 318 -3.59 -10.36 12.83
N ALA A 319 -2.66 -11.02 13.50
CA ALA A 319 -2.70 -12.47 13.69
C ALA A 319 -3.36 -12.81 15.03
N LEU A 320 -4.39 -13.66 15.02
CA LEU A 320 -5.15 -14.06 16.20
C LEU A 320 -5.09 -15.58 16.40
N ARG A 321 -4.59 -16.03 17.56
CA ARG A 321 -4.61 -17.44 17.94
C ARG A 321 -6.01 -17.81 18.44
N ILE A 322 -6.74 -18.58 17.64
CA ILE A 322 -8.09 -19.05 17.90
C ILE A 322 -8.10 -20.58 17.80
N PRO A 323 -8.09 -21.30 18.93
CA PRO A 323 -8.08 -22.77 18.93
C PRO A 323 -9.23 -23.37 18.12
N GLY A 324 -8.90 -24.26 17.19
CA GLY A 324 -9.86 -24.89 16.28
C GLY A 324 -10.30 -24.05 15.09
N ALA A 325 -9.67 -22.90 14.81
CA ALA A 325 -10.04 -22.00 13.71
C ALA A 325 -10.08 -22.68 12.34
N ALA A 326 -9.22 -23.67 12.10
CA ALA A 326 -9.19 -24.46 10.87
C ALA A 326 -10.50 -25.20 10.56
N ARG A 327 -11.30 -25.49 11.60
CA ARG A 327 -12.57 -26.21 11.50
C ARG A 327 -13.79 -25.29 11.52
N MET A 328 -13.58 -23.99 11.73
CA MET A 328 -14.65 -22.99 11.74
C MET A 328 -15.10 -22.67 10.32
N THR A 329 -16.40 -22.47 10.17
CA THR A 329 -16.96 -21.75 9.02
C THR A 329 -16.48 -20.30 9.00
N ALA A 330 -16.65 -19.62 7.86
CA ALA A 330 -16.29 -18.21 7.73
C ALA A 330 -16.99 -17.34 8.79
N ASP A 331 -18.29 -17.56 9.05
CA ASP A 331 -19.05 -16.79 10.04
C ASP A 331 -18.59 -17.08 11.48
N GLU A 332 -18.32 -18.34 11.81
CA GLU A 332 -17.76 -18.72 13.13
C GLU A 332 -16.39 -18.09 13.35
N ARG A 333 -15.57 -18.02 12.30
CA ARG A 333 -14.25 -17.39 12.35
C ARG A 333 -14.35 -15.87 12.57
N ALA A 334 -15.21 -15.18 11.83
CA ALA A 334 -15.49 -13.75 12.02
C ALA A 334 -15.98 -13.46 13.45
N ALA A 335 -16.93 -14.26 13.95
CA ALA A 335 -17.44 -14.11 15.31
C ALA A 335 -16.36 -14.39 16.38
N ALA A 336 -15.50 -15.37 16.16
CA ALA A 336 -14.39 -15.68 17.06
C ALA A 336 -13.37 -14.53 17.13
N VAL A 337 -13.04 -13.89 16.01
CA VAL A 337 -12.18 -12.69 15.98
C VAL A 337 -12.80 -11.56 16.80
N VAL A 338 -14.08 -11.22 16.56
CA VAL A 338 -14.79 -10.19 17.34
C VAL A 338 -14.80 -10.50 18.82
N ARG A 339 -15.03 -11.77 19.20
CA ARG A 339 -15.00 -12.19 20.61
C ARG A 339 -13.63 -11.99 21.24
N VAL A 340 -12.54 -12.40 20.58
CA VAL A 340 -11.17 -12.23 21.09
C VAL A 340 -10.83 -10.75 21.33
N LEU A 341 -11.25 -9.87 20.41
CA LEU A 341 -11.09 -8.42 20.56
C LEU A 341 -11.88 -7.90 21.78
N ARG A 342 -13.16 -8.26 21.88
CA ARG A 342 -14.07 -7.84 22.94
C ARG A 342 -13.65 -8.32 24.34
N GLU A 343 -13.11 -9.54 24.42
CA GLU A 343 -12.56 -10.11 25.66
C GLU A 343 -11.21 -9.50 26.03
N ARG A 344 -10.63 -8.68 25.15
CA ARG A 344 -9.34 -8.00 25.30
C ARG A 344 -8.20 -8.96 25.58
N ASN A 345 -8.24 -10.14 24.95
CA ASN A 345 -7.22 -11.17 25.13
C ASN A 345 -5.96 -10.85 24.31
N GLY A 346 -5.15 -9.90 24.80
CA GLY A 346 -3.93 -9.45 24.13
C GLY A 346 -2.88 -10.55 23.90
N ALA A 347 -2.89 -11.61 24.72
CA ALA A 347 -2.00 -12.76 24.54
C ALA A 347 -2.35 -13.61 23.31
N ALA A 348 -3.60 -13.53 22.83
CA ALA A 348 -4.03 -14.20 21.61
C ALA A 348 -3.78 -13.35 20.35
N ILE A 349 -3.36 -12.09 20.48
CA ILE A 349 -3.26 -11.14 19.38
C ILE A 349 -1.80 -10.74 19.16
N THR A 350 -1.37 -10.79 17.90
CA THR A 350 -0.09 -10.24 17.44
C THR A 350 -0.38 -9.25 16.32
N PRO A 351 -0.22 -7.94 16.54
CA PRO A 351 -0.22 -6.98 15.44
C PRO A 351 1.07 -7.18 14.64
N VAL A 352 0.97 -7.44 13.34
CA VAL A 352 2.10 -7.82 12.48
C VAL A 352 2.34 -6.73 11.45
N VAL A 353 3.60 -6.34 11.27
CA VAL A 353 4.04 -5.41 10.22
C VAL A 353 5.16 -5.97 9.35
N ALA A 354 5.22 -5.49 8.10
CA ALA A 354 6.35 -5.70 7.20
C ALA A 354 7.23 -4.44 7.11
N GLY A 355 8.52 -4.62 7.37
CA GLY A 355 9.52 -3.58 7.19
C GLY A 355 9.55 -2.52 8.28
N TYR A 356 10.11 -2.85 9.45
CA TYR A 356 10.50 -1.86 10.45
C TYR A 356 12.01 -1.66 10.47
N LEU A 357 12.43 -0.39 10.35
CA LEU A 357 13.85 -0.03 10.31
C LEU A 357 14.18 1.15 11.23
N GLY A 358 13.36 1.36 12.25
CA GLY A 358 13.53 2.45 13.20
C GLY A 358 12.99 3.81 12.71
N PRO A 359 13.12 4.84 13.55
CA PRO A 359 12.58 6.16 13.27
C PRO A 359 13.28 6.80 12.05
N PRO A 360 12.59 7.74 11.37
CA PRO A 360 13.21 8.53 10.32
C PRO A 360 14.42 9.29 10.88
N SER A 361 15.52 9.33 10.12
CA SER A 361 16.68 10.18 10.43
C SER A 361 17.02 11.07 9.24
N THR A 362 17.53 12.28 9.52
CA THR A 362 17.91 13.24 8.47
C THR A 362 18.96 12.64 7.52
N LEU A 363 19.88 11.84 8.04
CA LEU A 363 20.90 11.17 7.23
C LEU A 363 20.27 10.12 6.30
N ARG A 364 19.39 9.28 6.84
CA ARG A 364 18.65 8.29 6.03
C ARG A 364 17.81 8.98 4.96
N LEU A 365 17.18 10.10 5.28
CA LEU A 365 16.39 10.89 4.35
C LEU A 365 17.26 11.50 3.23
N ALA A 366 18.39 12.11 3.59
CA ALA A 366 19.31 12.70 2.62
C ALA A 366 19.86 11.65 1.64
N PHE A 367 20.03 10.41 2.09
CA PHE A 367 20.53 9.29 1.29
C PHE A 367 19.45 8.25 0.94
N THR A 368 18.17 8.61 0.95
CA THR A 368 17.05 7.70 0.66
C THR A 368 17.29 6.84 -0.58
N PRO A 369 17.72 7.37 -1.74
CA PRO A 369 17.89 6.52 -2.93
C PRO A 369 18.95 5.43 -2.76
N LEU A 370 19.93 5.61 -1.87
CA LEU A 370 20.96 4.61 -1.61
C LEU A 370 20.51 3.64 -0.51
N VAL A 371 20.06 4.17 0.62
CA VAL A 371 19.67 3.37 1.79
C VAL A 371 18.48 2.48 1.47
N GLU A 372 17.43 3.04 0.85
CA GLU A 372 16.25 2.26 0.50
C GLU A 372 16.55 1.25 -0.62
N THR A 373 17.47 1.56 -1.56
CA THR A 373 17.90 0.58 -2.58
C THR A 373 18.60 -0.62 -1.97
N LEU A 374 19.47 -0.41 -0.98
CA LEU A 374 20.12 -1.50 -0.27
C LEU A 374 19.12 -2.32 0.56
N ARG A 375 18.20 -1.65 1.28
CA ARG A 375 17.10 -2.31 1.99
C ARG A 375 16.30 -3.18 1.04
N TYR A 376 15.78 -2.58 -0.03
CA TYR A 376 14.97 -3.29 -1.03
C TYR A 376 15.72 -4.48 -1.62
N GLY A 377 17.02 -4.33 -1.90
CA GLY A 377 17.87 -5.43 -2.35
C GLY A 377 17.87 -6.60 -1.37
N ALA A 378 17.97 -6.32 -0.07
CA ALA A 378 17.91 -7.33 0.99
C ALA A 378 16.51 -7.98 1.17
N GLU A 379 15.43 -7.33 0.70
CA GLU A 379 14.07 -7.91 0.70
C GLU A 379 13.80 -8.84 -0.50
N LEU A 380 14.73 -8.93 -1.46
CA LEU A 380 14.49 -9.70 -2.68
C LEU A 380 14.57 -11.20 -2.43
N SER A 381 13.45 -11.89 -2.64
CA SER A 381 13.45 -13.34 -2.79
C SER A 381 14.11 -13.77 -4.11
N TRP A 382 14.52 -15.04 -4.19
CA TRP A 382 15.15 -15.59 -5.39
C TRP A 382 14.35 -15.39 -6.69
N PRO A 383 13.02 -15.59 -6.72
CA PRO A 383 12.22 -15.29 -7.92
C PRO A 383 12.30 -13.81 -8.34
N ARG A 384 12.34 -12.88 -7.39
CA ARG A 384 12.46 -11.43 -7.67
C ARG A 384 13.85 -11.09 -8.23
N VAL A 385 14.91 -11.68 -7.67
CA VAL A 385 16.28 -11.56 -8.23
C VAL A 385 16.33 -12.12 -9.66
N ALA A 386 15.74 -13.29 -9.91
CA ALA A 386 15.68 -13.88 -11.24
C ALA A 386 14.93 -12.99 -12.24
N GLY A 387 13.85 -12.35 -11.80
CA GLY A 387 13.12 -11.34 -12.57
C GLY A 387 13.99 -10.16 -13.01
N TRP A 388 14.79 -9.60 -12.09
CA TRP A 388 15.77 -8.57 -12.41
C TRP A 388 16.78 -9.02 -13.46
N TRP A 389 17.35 -10.23 -13.30
CA TRP A 389 18.29 -10.79 -14.25
C TRP A 389 17.68 -11.00 -15.63
N LEU A 390 16.44 -11.49 -15.71
CA LEU A 390 15.73 -11.67 -16.97
C LEU A 390 15.64 -10.34 -17.73
N TRP A 391 15.13 -9.28 -17.09
CA TRP A 391 15.02 -7.96 -17.73
C TRP A 391 16.38 -7.36 -18.07
N GLY A 392 17.37 -7.53 -17.21
CA GLY A 392 18.74 -7.08 -17.47
C GLY A 392 19.35 -7.74 -18.71
N VAL A 393 19.19 -9.06 -18.86
CA VAL A 393 19.64 -9.80 -20.05
C VAL A 393 18.88 -9.35 -21.30
N LEU A 394 17.55 -9.21 -21.22
CA LEU A 394 16.75 -8.69 -22.33
C LEU A 394 17.23 -7.31 -22.79
N LEU A 395 17.54 -6.41 -21.87
CA LEU A 395 18.09 -5.09 -22.20
C LEU A 395 19.49 -5.17 -22.82
N ILE A 396 20.37 -6.02 -22.29
CA ILE A 396 21.71 -6.24 -22.83
C ILE A 396 21.65 -6.77 -24.27
N VAL A 397 20.69 -7.64 -24.58
CA VAL A 397 20.50 -8.21 -25.94
C VAL A 397 19.79 -7.24 -26.87
N ALA A 398 18.74 -6.56 -26.40
CA ALA A 398 17.96 -5.64 -27.21
C ALA A 398 18.74 -4.37 -27.58
N ALA A 399 19.63 -3.89 -26.71
CA ALA A 399 20.34 -2.64 -26.94
C ALA A 399 21.26 -2.67 -28.20
N PRO A 400 22.12 -3.67 -28.42
CA PRO A 400 22.88 -3.81 -29.66
C PRO A 400 22.00 -3.98 -30.90
N ILE A 401 20.89 -4.72 -30.80
CA ILE A 401 19.96 -4.92 -31.93
C ILE A 401 19.34 -3.58 -32.34
N ALA A 402 18.86 -2.80 -31.37
CA ALA A 402 18.36 -1.46 -31.61
C ALA A 402 19.44 -0.56 -32.22
N ALA A 403 20.66 -0.58 -31.67
CA ALA A 403 21.78 0.22 -32.16
C ALA A 403 22.17 -0.13 -33.61
N ARG A 404 22.21 -1.41 -33.98
CA ARG A 404 22.47 -1.87 -35.36
C ARG A 404 21.39 -1.42 -36.34
N ARG A 405 20.16 -1.28 -35.86
CA ARG A 405 19.05 -0.71 -36.63
C ARG A 405 19.08 0.82 -36.65
N GLY A 406 20.07 1.47 -36.03
CA GLY A 406 20.14 2.93 -35.96
C GLY A 406 19.12 3.54 -34.99
N LEU A 407 18.53 2.75 -34.09
CA LEU A 407 17.60 3.21 -33.06
C LEU A 407 18.35 3.50 -31.75
N SER A 408 17.91 4.53 -31.04
CA SER A 408 18.44 4.90 -29.72
C SER A 408 17.75 4.11 -28.61
N THR A 409 18.45 3.15 -27.99
CA THR A 409 17.93 2.34 -26.87
C THR A 409 17.31 3.18 -25.75
N ALA A 410 17.97 4.25 -25.32
CA ALA A 410 17.44 5.12 -24.27
C ALA A 410 16.10 5.78 -24.64
N ARG A 411 15.89 6.10 -25.93
CA ARG A 411 14.63 6.67 -26.41
C ARG A 411 13.55 5.61 -26.50
N LEU A 412 13.89 4.39 -26.95
CA LEU A 412 12.97 3.25 -26.94
C LEU A 412 12.48 2.92 -25.53
N LEU A 413 13.38 2.92 -24.54
CA LEU A 413 13.00 2.72 -23.14
C LEU A 413 12.11 3.84 -22.62
N GLY A 414 12.44 5.10 -22.93
CA GLY A 414 11.59 6.24 -22.59
C GLY A 414 10.20 6.15 -23.23
N ILE A 415 10.11 5.79 -24.51
CA ILE A 415 8.84 5.57 -25.23
C ILE A 415 8.04 4.46 -24.58
N ALA A 416 8.67 3.31 -24.31
CA ALA A 416 8.01 2.15 -23.70
C ALA A 416 7.49 2.48 -22.28
N TRP A 417 8.29 3.18 -21.48
CA TRP A 417 7.91 3.60 -20.14
C TRP A 417 6.77 4.61 -20.16
N LEU A 418 6.89 5.69 -20.95
CA LEU A 418 5.85 6.73 -21.08
C LEU A 418 4.55 6.14 -21.62
N GLY A 419 4.64 5.28 -22.64
CA GLY A 419 3.49 4.61 -23.23
C GLY A 419 2.83 3.61 -22.27
N GLY A 420 3.63 2.82 -21.54
CA GLY A 420 3.14 1.84 -20.58
C GLY A 420 2.48 2.49 -19.36
N VAL A 421 3.18 3.40 -18.68
CA VAL A 421 2.66 4.12 -17.51
C VAL A 421 1.48 5.01 -17.90
N GLY A 422 1.61 5.78 -18.99
CA GLY A 422 0.55 6.65 -19.49
C GLY A 422 -0.70 5.87 -19.92
N GLY A 423 -0.52 4.76 -20.62
CA GLY A 423 -1.60 3.88 -21.05
C GLY A 423 -2.33 3.24 -19.87
N ALA A 424 -1.58 2.73 -18.89
CA ALA A 424 -2.17 2.13 -17.71
C ALA A 424 -2.92 3.14 -16.83
N LEU A 425 -2.35 4.34 -16.60
CA LEU A 425 -3.03 5.41 -15.89
C LEU A 425 -4.31 5.86 -16.60
N PHE A 426 -4.24 6.05 -17.92
CA PHE A 426 -5.41 6.42 -18.70
C PHE A 426 -6.51 5.35 -18.61
N TRP A 427 -6.14 4.08 -18.81
CA TRP A 427 -7.07 2.96 -18.71
C TRP A 427 -7.70 2.84 -17.31
N ARG A 428 -6.89 2.87 -16.25
CA ARG A 428 -7.40 2.83 -14.87
C ARG A 428 -8.25 4.05 -14.54
N GLY A 429 -7.90 5.22 -15.06
CA GLY A 429 -8.72 6.42 -14.93
C GLY A 429 -10.10 6.24 -15.56
N VAL A 430 -10.19 5.66 -16.76
CA VAL A 430 -11.46 5.31 -17.39
C VAL A 430 -12.24 4.31 -16.54
N GLU A 431 -11.58 3.27 -16.04
CA GLU A 431 -12.22 2.24 -15.20
C GLU A 431 -12.81 2.83 -13.92
N ILE A 432 -12.04 3.63 -13.17
CA ILE A 432 -12.49 4.29 -11.94
C ILE A 432 -13.61 5.29 -12.25
N TYR A 433 -13.47 6.09 -13.30
CA TYR A 433 -14.49 7.06 -13.72
C TYR A 433 -15.82 6.40 -14.11
N ALA A 434 -15.75 5.25 -14.77
CA ALA A 434 -16.90 4.46 -15.18
C ALA A 434 -17.44 3.57 -14.06
N THR A 435 -16.71 3.43 -12.95
CA THR A 435 -17.12 2.61 -11.83
C THR A 435 -18.34 3.23 -11.16
N ARG A 436 -19.33 2.39 -10.90
CA ARG A 436 -20.56 2.74 -10.20
C ARG A 436 -20.72 1.78 -9.01
N ALA A 437 -21.31 2.27 -7.93
CA ALA A 437 -21.74 1.44 -6.82
C ALA A 437 -22.67 0.33 -7.32
N GLN A 438 -22.63 -0.82 -6.66
CA GLN A 438 -23.60 -1.90 -6.90
C GLN A 438 -24.70 -1.79 -5.84
N GLY A 439 -25.95 -1.68 -6.29
CA GLY A 439 -27.12 -1.51 -5.41
C GLY A 439 -27.45 -0.05 -5.10
N ASP A 440 -28.35 0.16 -4.14
CA ASP A 440 -28.81 1.48 -3.68
C ASP A 440 -27.85 2.11 -2.64
N VAL A 441 -26.61 1.64 -2.55
CA VAL A 441 -25.62 2.11 -1.58
C VAL A 441 -24.99 3.41 -2.07
N VAL A 442 -24.75 4.34 -1.13
CA VAL A 442 -24.18 5.67 -1.36
C VAL A 442 -22.87 5.57 -2.13
N LEU A 443 -22.73 6.40 -3.17
CA LEU A 443 -21.51 6.51 -3.97
C LEU A 443 -20.48 7.39 -3.26
N SER A 444 -19.21 7.00 -3.40
CA SER A 444 -18.10 7.94 -3.38
C SER A 444 -18.20 8.91 -4.56
N ASP A 445 -18.44 10.19 -4.26
CA ASP A 445 -18.32 11.30 -5.23
C ASP A 445 -16.88 11.46 -5.76
N VAL A 446 -15.90 10.88 -5.05
CA VAL A 446 -14.46 11.03 -5.30
C VAL A 446 -13.98 10.19 -6.50
N THR A 447 -14.69 9.11 -6.85
CA THR A 447 -14.32 8.22 -7.98
C THR A 447 -14.29 8.96 -9.32
N GLY A 448 -15.26 9.85 -9.57
CA GLY A 448 -15.31 10.64 -10.81
C GLY A 448 -14.12 11.58 -10.94
N GLU A 449 -13.79 12.31 -9.87
CA GLU A 449 -12.67 13.24 -9.84
C GLU A 449 -11.32 12.53 -10.00
N LEU A 450 -11.09 11.46 -9.24
CA LEU A 450 -9.84 10.69 -9.30
C LEU A 450 -9.65 9.99 -10.64
N GLY A 451 -10.73 9.41 -11.19
CA GLY A 451 -10.70 8.82 -12.53
C GLY A 451 -10.31 9.85 -13.59
N ALA A 452 -10.88 11.06 -13.52
CA ALA A 452 -10.52 12.16 -14.41
C ALA A 452 -9.06 12.60 -14.23
N MET A 453 -8.59 12.77 -13.00
CA MET A 453 -7.19 13.11 -12.71
C MET A 453 -6.20 12.10 -13.29
N ALA A 454 -6.46 10.79 -13.11
CA ALA A 454 -5.62 9.74 -13.68
C ALA A 454 -5.58 9.80 -15.22
N MET A 455 -6.72 10.06 -15.88
CA MET A 455 -6.77 10.29 -17.34
C MET A 455 -5.98 11.53 -17.76
N TYR A 456 -6.10 12.64 -17.03
CA TYR A 456 -5.39 13.88 -17.31
C TYR A 456 -3.87 13.77 -17.16
N VAL A 457 -3.37 12.88 -16.30
CA VAL A 457 -1.94 12.56 -16.21
C VAL A 457 -1.52 11.56 -17.29
N GLY A 458 -2.34 10.54 -17.54
CA GLY A 458 -2.06 9.48 -18.52
C GLY A 458 -1.98 9.97 -19.96
N LEU A 459 -2.89 10.84 -20.39
CA LEU A 459 -2.98 11.31 -21.77
C LEU A 459 -1.72 12.08 -22.24
N PRO A 460 -1.18 13.07 -21.49
CA PRO A 460 0.06 13.74 -21.86
C PRO A 460 1.26 12.78 -21.99
N LEU A 461 1.36 11.75 -21.13
CA LEU A 461 2.41 10.73 -21.22
C LEU A 461 2.32 9.94 -22.53
N LEU A 462 1.11 9.53 -22.91
CA LEU A 462 0.84 8.83 -24.18
C LEU A 462 1.20 9.69 -25.39
N LEU A 463 0.81 10.97 -25.38
CA LEU A 463 1.13 11.91 -26.44
C LEU A 463 2.65 12.13 -26.55
N ALA A 464 3.35 12.26 -25.42
CA ALA A 464 4.81 12.36 -25.41
C ALA A 464 5.47 11.09 -25.97
N ALA A 465 4.98 9.91 -25.60
CA ALA A 465 5.47 8.63 -26.14
C ALA A 465 5.28 8.57 -27.67
N LEU A 466 4.12 8.98 -28.18
CA LEU A 466 3.81 9.00 -29.61
C LEU A 466 4.75 9.95 -30.38
N VAL A 467 4.93 11.18 -29.89
CA VAL A 467 5.83 12.16 -30.52
C VAL A 467 7.26 11.61 -30.58
N LEU A 468 7.75 11.02 -29.48
CA LEU A 468 9.07 10.41 -29.44
C LEU A 468 9.20 9.22 -30.40
N ALA A 469 8.17 8.37 -30.49
CA ALA A 469 8.13 7.23 -31.40
C ALA A 469 8.18 7.67 -32.87
N VAL A 470 7.35 8.63 -33.27
CA VAL A 470 7.36 9.20 -34.63
C VAL A 470 8.73 9.84 -34.93
N GLY A 471 9.30 10.56 -33.97
CA GLY A 471 10.62 11.17 -34.13
C GLY A 471 11.77 10.15 -34.23
N GLU A 472 11.67 8.98 -33.60
CA GLU A 472 12.62 7.87 -33.75
C GLU A 472 12.44 7.17 -35.10
N TRP A 473 11.19 6.92 -35.51
CA TRP A 473 10.86 6.34 -36.80
C TRP A 473 11.37 7.17 -37.98
N ARG A 474 11.15 8.50 -37.97
CA ARG A 474 11.65 9.38 -39.02
C ARG A 474 13.18 9.34 -39.15
N ARG A 475 13.89 9.30 -38.02
CA ARG A 475 15.37 9.15 -38.00
C ARG A 475 15.83 7.80 -38.51
N PHE A 476 15.06 6.74 -38.23
CA PHE A 476 15.31 5.41 -38.76
C PHE A 476 15.19 5.38 -40.29
N VAL A 477 14.10 5.93 -40.84
CA VAL A 477 13.87 6.00 -42.30
C VAL A 477 14.93 6.85 -42.98
N ALA A 478 15.24 8.04 -42.46
CA ALA A 478 16.23 8.95 -43.03
C ALA A 478 17.68 8.44 -43.01
N ARG A 479 17.97 7.33 -42.31
CA ARG A 479 19.28 6.67 -42.34
C ARG A 479 19.35 5.52 -43.34
N ARG A 480 18.20 5.11 -43.90
CA ARG A 480 18.09 3.98 -44.84
C ARG A 480 17.85 4.42 -46.28
N GLY A 481 17.23 5.58 -46.48
CA GLY A 481 17.25 6.31 -47.75
C GLY A 481 18.47 7.19 -47.80
#